data_AF-A0A968UWV9-F1
#
_entry.id   AF-A0A968UWV9-F1
#
_cell.length_a   1.000
_cell.length_b   1.000
_cell.length_c   1.000
_cell.angle_alpha   90.00
_cell.angle_beta   90.00
_cell.angle_gamma   90.00
#
_symmetry.space_group_name_H-M   'P 1'
#
loop_
_entity.id
_entity.type
_entity.pdbx_description
1 polymer ?
#
loop_
_entity_poly.entity_id
_entity_poly.type
_entity_poly.pdbx_seq_one_letter_code
_entity_poly.pdbx_strand_id
1 'polypeptide(L)'
;MCLVSKSDNREGKVGKKFALSYGIEAAKHNVLLLTDADCKPTSPDWIRLMQEKIVGGVEIGLGYSPYLQEKGFLNTFIRYETLQTAIQYLSFALWGIPYMGVGRNIIYQKSLYYKVGGFKSHEHVASGDDDLFINATAHLNNTTIIIDRRTFVLSEPKRTWKKIFPSKV
;
A
#
# COMPACT_ATOMS: atom_id res chain seq x y z
N MET A 1 4.39 16.27 -3.16
CA MET A 1 3.43 15.48 -2.38
C MET A 1 2.03 15.90 -2.78
N CYS A 2 1.23 15.01 -3.38
CA CYS A 2 -0.18 15.27 -3.68
C CYS A 2 -1.01 14.61 -2.56
N LEU A 3 -1.77 15.42 -1.82
CA LEU A 3 -2.70 14.92 -0.82
C LEU A 3 -4.08 14.89 -1.46
N VAL A 4 -4.62 13.70 -1.69
CA VAL A 4 -6.01 13.54 -2.11
C VAL A 4 -6.83 13.15 -0.90
N SER A 5 -7.71 14.03 -0.45
CA SER A 5 -8.68 13.75 0.61
C SER A 5 -10.02 13.35 0.00
N LYS A 6 -10.79 12.57 0.77
CA LYS A 6 -12.06 11.93 0.41
C LYS A 6 -13.20 12.91 0.02
N SER A 7 -12.95 14.22 -0.02
CA SER A 7 -13.98 15.26 -0.16
C SER A 7 -14.04 15.95 -1.53
N ASP A 8 -13.19 15.60 -2.50
CA ASP A 8 -13.24 16.24 -3.82
C ASP A 8 -14.36 15.64 -4.68
N ASN A 9 -15.56 16.19 -4.47
CA ASN A 9 -16.82 15.71 -5.03
C ASN A 9 -17.11 16.44 -6.35
N ARG A 10 -16.69 15.85 -7.47
CA ARG A 10 -17.27 16.14 -8.78
C ARG A 10 -17.63 14.80 -9.43
N GLU A 11 -18.90 14.66 -9.81
CA GLU A 11 -19.45 13.55 -10.60
C GLU A 11 -19.69 12.18 -9.91
N GLY A 12 -20.22 12.15 -8.69
CA GLY A 12 -20.98 10.98 -8.20
C GLY A 12 -20.23 9.65 -8.03
N LYS A 13 -18.91 9.62 -8.23
CA LYS A 13 -18.06 8.43 -8.02
C LYS A 13 -17.48 8.45 -6.60
N VAL A 14 -18.13 7.72 -5.70
CA VAL A 14 -17.73 7.62 -4.29
C VAL A 14 -16.86 6.38 -4.09
N GLY A 15 -15.59 6.53 -3.69
CA GLY A 15 -14.75 5.38 -3.32
C GLY A 15 -13.25 5.63 -3.22
N LYS A 16 -12.51 4.74 -2.51
CA LYS A 16 -11.04 4.80 -2.36
C LYS A 16 -10.34 4.77 -3.73
N LYS A 17 -10.81 3.93 -4.66
CA LYS A 17 -10.27 3.81 -6.02
C LYS A 17 -10.37 5.11 -6.82
N PHE A 18 -11.50 5.81 -6.74
CA PHE A 18 -11.69 7.04 -7.47
C PHE A 18 -10.71 8.12 -7.00
N ALA A 19 -10.61 8.31 -5.68
CA ALA A 19 -9.65 9.24 -5.09
C ALA A 19 -8.20 8.85 -5.45
N LEU A 20 -7.87 7.56 -5.44
CA LEU A 20 -6.53 7.08 -5.82
C LEU A 20 -6.25 7.31 -7.31
N SER A 21 -7.15 6.93 -8.21
CA SER A 21 -7.05 7.21 -9.65
C SER A 21 -6.86 8.69 -9.93
N TYR A 22 -7.68 9.54 -9.33
CA TYR A 22 -7.59 10.99 -9.49
C TYR A 22 -6.23 11.52 -9.01
N GLY A 23 -5.76 11.06 -7.85
CA GLY A 23 -4.45 11.44 -7.32
C GLY A 23 -3.30 11.00 -8.19
N ILE A 24 -3.36 9.78 -8.72
CA ILE A 24 -2.37 9.26 -9.66
C ILE A 24 -2.38 10.07 -10.94
N GLU A 25 -3.54 10.35 -11.52
CA GLU A 25 -3.69 11.12 -12.75
C GLU A 25 -3.18 12.55 -12.59
N ALA A 26 -3.50 13.22 -11.47
CA ALA A 26 -3.03 14.56 -11.12
C ALA A 26 -1.56 14.62 -10.69
N ALA A 27 -0.92 13.49 -10.36
CA ALA A 27 0.48 13.47 -9.94
C ALA A 27 1.42 13.93 -11.05
N LYS A 28 2.27 14.92 -10.74
CA LYS A 28 3.24 15.49 -11.68
C LYS A 28 4.49 14.65 -11.88
N HIS A 29 4.80 13.76 -10.94
CA HIS A 29 6.02 12.94 -10.96
C HIS A 29 5.68 11.49 -11.31
N ASN A 30 6.67 10.81 -11.90
CA ASN A 30 6.51 9.41 -12.30
C ASN A 30 6.61 8.43 -11.13
N VAL A 31 7.24 8.79 -10.02
CA VAL A 31 7.33 7.92 -8.85
C VAL A 31 6.19 8.25 -7.88
N LEU A 32 5.40 7.24 -7.55
CA LEU A 32 4.25 7.34 -6.66
C LEU A 32 4.54 6.60 -5.37
N LEU A 33 4.43 7.28 -4.24
CA LEU A 33 4.55 6.70 -2.90
C LEU A 33 3.21 6.85 -2.20
N LEU A 34 2.64 5.73 -1.76
CA LEU A 34 1.31 5.68 -1.17
C LEU A 34 1.37 5.41 0.35
N THR A 35 0.51 6.12 1.07
CA THR A 35 0.20 5.92 2.48
C THR A 35 -1.27 6.24 2.72
N ASP A 36 -1.90 5.61 3.71
CA ASP A 36 -3.25 5.98 4.15
C ASP A 36 -3.19 7.20 5.11
N ALA A 37 -4.33 7.86 5.30
CA ALA A 37 -4.43 9.10 6.10
C ALA A 37 -4.29 8.89 7.62
N ASP A 38 -4.50 7.66 8.11
CA ASP A 38 -4.37 7.24 9.50
C ASP A 38 -3.02 6.57 9.81
N CYS A 39 -2.05 6.75 8.91
CA CYS A 39 -0.75 6.13 8.97
C CYS A 39 0.37 7.16 9.17
N LYS A 40 1.42 6.79 9.91
CA LYS A 40 2.54 7.67 10.25
C LYS A 40 3.89 7.02 9.95
N PRO A 41 4.73 7.61 9.09
CA PRO A 41 6.10 7.15 8.91
C PRO A 41 6.88 7.23 10.22
N THR A 42 7.77 6.27 10.43
CA THR A 42 8.64 6.17 11.62
C THR A 42 9.83 7.14 11.58
N SER A 43 10.14 7.71 10.41
CA SER A 43 11.28 8.59 10.20
C SER A 43 10.94 9.73 9.23
N PRO A 44 11.54 10.93 9.40
CA PRO A 44 11.48 11.98 8.38
C PRO A 44 12.15 11.57 7.06
N ASP A 45 13.03 10.57 7.08
CA ASP A 45 13.73 10.05 5.90
C ASP A 45 12.89 9.10 5.03
N TRP A 46 11.64 8.80 5.42
CA TRP A 46 10.81 7.78 4.77
C TRP A 46 10.75 7.92 3.25
N ILE A 47 10.43 9.12 2.75
CA ILE A 47 10.30 9.35 1.30
C ILE A 47 11.63 9.10 0.58
N ARG A 48 12.73 9.63 1.14
CA ARG A 48 14.07 9.50 0.56
C ARG A 48 14.50 8.04 0.49
N LEU A 49 14.39 7.32 1.62
CA LEU A 49 14.79 5.91 1.73
C LEU A 49 13.92 4.98 0.87
N MET A 50 12.63 5.28 0.69
CA MET A 50 11.75 4.54 -0.22
C MET A 50 12.16 4.78 -1.68
N GLN A 51 12.40 6.05 -2.05
CA GLN A 51 12.76 6.41 -3.42
C GLN A 51 14.13 5.88 -3.85
N GLU A 52 15.11 5.83 -2.95
CA GLU A 52 16.46 5.27 -3.19
C GLU A 52 16.43 3.81 -3.70
N LYS A 53 15.31 3.09 -3.47
CA LYS A 53 15.14 1.70 -3.91
C LYS A 53 14.52 1.56 -5.30
N ILE A 54 14.00 2.65 -5.88
CA ILE A 54 13.46 2.68 -7.24
C ILE A 54 14.55 3.14 -8.21
N VAL A 55 15.52 2.26 -8.45
CA VAL A 55 16.68 2.48 -9.32
C VAL A 55 16.97 1.23 -10.16
N GLY A 56 17.71 1.38 -11.27
CA GLY A 56 18.25 0.23 -12.00
C GLY A 56 17.20 -0.71 -12.60
N GLY A 57 16.06 -0.18 -13.06
CA GLY A 57 14.96 -0.97 -13.62
C GLY A 57 13.93 -1.48 -12.60
N VAL A 58 14.14 -1.22 -11.31
CA VAL A 58 13.10 -1.45 -10.30
C VAL A 58 11.95 -0.47 -10.52
N GLU A 59 10.74 -0.99 -10.61
CA GLU A 59 9.52 -0.21 -10.81
C GLU A 59 8.60 -0.23 -9.58
N ILE A 60 8.78 -1.20 -8.67
CA ILE A 60 7.92 -1.44 -7.50
C ILE A 60 8.77 -1.69 -6.26
N GLY A 61 8.45 -1.01 -5.16
CA GLY A 61 9.03 -1.21 -3.84
C GLY A 61 7.95 -1.55 -2.81
N LEU A 62 8.09 -2.71 -2.19
CA LEU A 62 7.17 -3.21 -1.17
C LEU A 62 7.71 -2.90 0.24
N GLY A 63 7.08 -1.96 0.93
CA GLY A 63 7.43 -1.60 2.30
C GLY A 63 6.64 -2.40 3.35
N TYR A 64 7.09 -2.36 4.59
CA TYR A 64 6.37 -2.95 5.74
C TYR A 64 5.58 -1.90 6.51
N SER A 65 4.34 -2.21 6.89
CA SER A 65 3.46 -1.30 7.65
C SER A 65 2.91 -1.99 8.91
N PRO A 66 3.64 -1.94 10.04
CA PRO A 66 3.18 -2.49 11.31
C PRO A 66 2.07 -1.68 11.95
N TYR A 67 1.30 -2.30 12.84
CA TYR A 67 0.40 -1.58 13.75
C TYR A 67 1.15 -1.08 14.99
N LEU A 68 0.68 0.06 15.53
CA LEU A 68 1.14 0.57 16.82
C LEU A 68 0.93 -0.48 17.92
N GLN A 69 1.92 -0.58 18.80
CA GLN A 69 1.83 -1.45 19.97
C GLN A 69 0.95 -0.78 21.03
N GLU A 70 -0.16 -1.42 21.35
CA GLU A 70 -1.08 -1.05 22.41
C GLU A 70 -1.23 -2.21 23.41
N LYS A 71 -1.79 -1.95 24.58
CA LYS A 71 -2.02 -2.99 25.59
C LYS A 71 -3.19 -3.90 25.16
N GLY A 72 -3.09 -5.19 25.47
CA GLY A 72 -4.19 -6.15 25.36
C GLY A 72 -4.00 -7.20 24.25
N PHE A 73 -4.66 -8.35 24.43
CA PHE A 73 -4.53 -9.51 23.54
C PHE A 73 -4.93 -9.21 22.09
N LEU A 74 -5.95 -8.37 21.89
CA LEU A 74 -6.40 -8.01 20.55
C LEU A 74 -5.32 -7.30 19.72
N ASN A 75 -4.58 -6.36 20.31
CA ASN A 75 -3.49 -5.69 19.62
C ASN A 75 -2.35 -6.65 19.29
N THR A 76 -2.01 -7.54 20.22
CA THR A 76 -1.02 -8.61 19.99
C THR A 76 -1.43 -9.49 18.81
N PHE A 77 -2.70 -9.91 18.76
CA PHE A 77 -3.22 -10.72 17.66
C PHE A 77 -3.18 -9.98 16.32
N ILE A 78 -3.66 -8.72 16.26
CA ILE A 78 -3.59 -7.89 15.03
C ILE A 78 -2.15 -7.75 14.54
N ARG A 79 -1.21 -7.49 15.45
CA ARG A 79 0.21 -7.33 15.11
C ARG A 79 0.82 -8.65 14.63
N TYR A 80 0.46 -9.77 15.24
CA TYR A 80 0.88 -11.10 14.81
C TYR A 80 0.39 -11.41 13.40
N GLU A 81 -0.90 -11.27 13.13
CA GLU A 81 -1.49 -11.46 11.79
C GLU A 81 -0.81 -10.55 10.75
N THR A 82 -0.60 -9.28 11.09
CA THR A 82 0.07 -8.32 10.20
C THR A 82 1.51 -8.69 9.92
N LEU A 83 2.24 -9.18 10.94
CA LEU A 83 3.61 -9.66 10.76
C LEU A 83 3.64 -10.92 9.90
N GLN A 84 2.71 -11.86 10.12
CA GLN A 84 2.63 -13.09 9.34
C GLN A 84 2.35 -12.80 7.86
N THR A 85 1.38 -11.94 7.58
CA THR A 85 1.11 -11.45 6.21
C THR A 85 2.35 -10.79 5.61
N ALA A 86 3.06 -9.96 6.38
CA ALA A 86 4.27 -9.31 5.91
C ALA A 86 5.41 -10.28 5.58
N ILE A 87 5.65 -11.25 6.45
CA ILE A 87 6.62 -12.32 6.17
C ILE A 87 6.22 -13.02 4.87
N GLN A 88 4.94 -13.33 4.67
CA GLN A 88 4.47 -13.99 3.47
C GLN A 88 4.75 -13.17 2.20
N TYR A 89 4.16 -11.98 2.03
CA TYR A 89 4.29 -11.25 0.76
C TYR A 89 5.73 -10.80 0.49
N LEU A 90 6.51 -10.45 1.51
CA LEU A 90 7.91 -10.07 1.34
C LEU A 90 8.78 -11.27 0.96
N SER A 91 8.53 -12.45 1.54
CA SER A 91 9.27 -13.67 1.20
C SER A 91 8.96 -14.12 -0.22
N PHE A 92 7.70 -14.07 -0.64
CA PHE A 92 7.31 -14.38 -2.02
C PHE A 92 7.90 -13.37 -3.02
N ALA A 93 7.97 -12.09 -2.67
CA ALA A 93 8.65 -11.09 -3.50
C ALA A 93 10.16 -11.38 -3.63
N LEU A 94 10.83 -11.75 -2.53
CA LEU A 94 12.23 -12.20 -2.56
C LEU A 94 12.43 -13.48 -3.40
N TRP A 95 11.43 -14.36 -3.41
CA TRP A 95 11.44 -15.57 -4.23
C TRP A 95 11.07 -15.30 -5.71
N GLY A 96 10.80 -14.04 -6.08
CA GLY A 96 10.50 -13.64 -7.45
C GLY A 96 9.05 -13.80 -7.88
N ILE A 97 8.14 -14.08 -6.94
CA ILE A 97 6.71 -14.25 -7.18
C ILE A 97 5.92 -13.22 -6.34
N PRO A 98 6.14 -11.90 -6.53
CA PRO A 98 5.39 -10.88 -5.81
C PRO A 98 3.92 -10.93 -6.23
N TYR A 99 3.02 -11.06 -5.25
CA TYR A 99 1.57 -11.19 -5.50
C TYR A 99 0.73 -10.18 -4.69
N MET A 100 1.34 -9.48 -3.74
CA MET A 100 0.64 -8.66 -2.77
C MET A 100 1.53 -7.51 -2.29
N GLY A 101 0.93 -6.36 -2.03
CA GLY A 101 1.61 -5.19 -1.49
C GLY A 101 0.64 -4.36 -0.68
N VAL A 102 1.12 -3.81 0.44
CA VAL A 102 0.26 -3.07 1.34
C VAL A 102 0.20 -1.60 0.91
N GLY A 103 -0.96 -1.12 0.44
CA GLY A 103 -1.16 0.25 -0.08
C GLY A 103 -0.79 1.42 0.83
N ARG A 104 -0.62 1.15 2.13
CA ARG A 104 -0.18 2.12 3.14
C ARG A 104 1.35 2.23 3.27
N ASN A 105 2.12 1.39 2.59
CA ASN A 105 3.57 1.56 2.46
C ASN A 105 4.10 0.92 1.18
N ILE A 106 3.76 1.51 0.05
CA ILE A 106 4.15 1.01 -1.27
C ILE A 106 4.61 2.15 -2.16
N ILE A 107 5.61 1.89 -2.99
CA ILE A 107 6.14 2.85 -3.96
C ILE A 107 6.18 2.18 -5.33
N TYR A 108 5.74 2.87 -6.38
CA TYR A 108 5.82 2.35 -7.74
C TYR A 108 5.87 3.43 -8.82
N GLN A 109 6.26 3.05 -10.03
CA GLN A 109 6.23 3.95 -11.19
C GLN A 109 4.81 4.10 -11.75
N LYS A 110 4.38 5.35 -11.97
CA LYS A 110 3.09 5.75 -12.55
C LYS A 110 2.85 5.12 -13.93
N SER A 111 3.90 4.82 -14.70
CA SER A 111 3.81 4.06 -15.95
C SER A 111 3.10 2.71 -15.79
N LEU A 112 3.30 2.01 -14.66
CA LEU A 112 2.65 0.72 -14.39
C LEU A 112 1.13 0.86 -14.26
N TYR A 113 0.64 1.94 -13.65
CA TYR A 113 -0.79 2.23 -13.57
C TYR A 113 -1.43 2.32 -14.96
N TYR A 114 -0.80 3.03 -15.90
CA TYR A 114 -1.33 3.14 -17.26
C TYR A 114 -1.17 1.86 -18.07
N LYS A 115 -0.10 1.09 -17.85
CA LYS A 115 0.16 -0.19 -18.53
C LYS A 115 -0.97 -1.20 -18.35
N VAL A 116 -1.63 -1.17 -17.18
CA VAL A 116 -2.77 -2.06 -16.87
C VAL A 116 -4.14 -1.41 -17.06
N GLY A 117 -4.19 -0.23 -17.69
CA GLY A 117 -5.45 0.48 -17.94
C GLY A 117 -6.09 1.13 -16.70
N GLY A 118 -5.28 1.41 -15.67
CA GLY A 118 -5.73 1.92 -14.39
C GLY A 118 -6.50 0.89 -13.54
N PHE A 119 -7.33 1.36 -12.61
CA PHE A 119 -8.12 0.47 -11.74
C PHE A 119 -9.43 -0.05 -12.39
N LYS A 120 -9.67 0.25 -13.67
CA LYS A 120 -10.90 -0.14 -14.39
C LYS A 120 -11.07 -1.67 -14.48
N SER A 121 -9.97 -2.41 -14.59
CA SER A 121 -9.97 -3.89 -14.64
C SER A 121 -10.41 -4.56 -13.33
N HIS A 122 -10.48 -3.82 -12.22
CA HIS A 122 -10.81 -4.34 -10.90
C HIS A 122 -11.98 -3.61 -10.24
N GLU A 123 -12.80 -2.88 -11.01
CA GLU A 123 -13.89 -2.03 -10.50
C GLU A 123 -14.90 -2.80 -9.61
N HIS A 124 -15.06 -4.10 -9.85
CA HIS A 124 -16.01 -4.97 -9.13
C HIS A 124 -15.51 -5.50 -7.78
N VAL A 125 -14.23 -5.35 -7.43
CA VAL A 125 -13.67 -5.85 -6.17
C VAL A 125 -13.65 -4.74 -5.12
N ALA A 126 -14.39 -4.88 -4.03
CA ALA A 126 -14.57 -3.80 -3.04
C ALA A 126 -13.34 -3.49 -2.16
N SER A 127 -12.33 -4.36 -2.13
CA SER A 127 -11.14 -4.24 -1.26
C SER A 127 -9.98 -5.09 -1.81
N GLY A 128 -8.73 -4.61 -1.69
CA GLY A 128 -7.55 -5.30 -2.22
C GLY A 128 -6.99 -4.70 -3.51
N ASP A 129 -7.20 -3.39 -3.72
CA ASP A 129 -6.81 -2.69 -4.96
C ASP A 129 -5.31 -2.71 -5.19
N ASP A 130 -4.54 -2.53 -4.12
CA ASP A 130 -3.08 -2.57 -4.16
C ASP A 130 -2.58 -4.00 -4.43
N ASP A 131 -3.22 -5.01 -3.84
CA ASP A 131 -2.86 -6.42 -4.03
C ASP A 131 -3.09 -6.87 -5.48
N LEU A 132 -4.23 -6.49 -6.05
CA LEU A 132 -4.56 -6.80 -7.45
C LEU A 132 -3.67 -6.05 -8.44
N PHE A 133 -3.33 -4.80 -8.14
CA PHE A 133 -2.39 -4.03 -8.94
C PHE A 133 -0.98 -4.65 -8.90
N ILE A 134 -0.50 -5.02 -7.72
CA ILE A 134 0.81 -5.67 -7.56
C ILE A 134 0.81 -7.02 -8.25
N ASN A 135 -0.20 -7.86 -8.04
CA ASN A 135 -0.30 -9.15 -8.72
C ASN A 135 -0.29 -9.03 -10.26
N ALA A 136 -0.86 -7.95 -10.81
CA ALA A 136 -0.92 -7.75 -12.26
C ALA A 136 0.37 -7.15 -12.86
N THR A 137 1.22 -6.49 -12.06
CA THR A 137 2.36 -5.68 -12.56
C THR A 137 3.71 -6.10 -12.03
N ALA A 138 3.75 -6.75 -10.87
CA ALA A 138 4.96 -7.12 -10.18
C ALA A 138 5.51 -8.45 -10.69
N HIS A 139 6.82 -8.49 -10.85
CA HIS A 139 7.57 -9.69 -11.22
C HIS A 139 9.00 -9.57 -10.66
N LEU A 140 9.74 -10.69 -10.68
CA LEU A 140 11.09 -10.79 -10.12
C LEU A 140 12.02 -9.62 -10.50
N ASN A 141 11.96 -9.16 -11.76
CA ASN A 141 12.94 -8.20 -12.29
C ASN A 141 12.60 -6.74 -12.01
N ASN A 142 11.36 -6.42 -11.61
CA ASN A 142 10.94 -5.03 -11.39
C ASN A 142 10.55 -4.72 -9.94
N THR A 143 10.63 -5.70 -9.04
CA THR A 143 10.14 -5.58 -7.66
C THR A 143 11.27 -5.72 -6.66
N THR A 144 11.25 -4.88 -5.62
CA THR A 144 12.17 -4.97 -4.48
C THR A 144 11.42 -4.85 -3.15
N ILE A 145 12.01 -5.36 -2.07
CA ILE A 145 11.49 -5.20 -0.71
C ILE A 145 12.24 -4.10 0.04
N ILE A 146 11.53 -3.36 0.89
CA ILE A 146 12.09 -2.23 1.66
C ILE A 146 11.76 -2.43 3.14
N ILE A 147 12.71 -3.07 3.85
CA ILE A 147 12.57 -3.48 5.25
C ILE A 147 13.43 -2.68 6.23
N ASP A 148 13.97 -1.53 5.81
CA ASP A 148 14.62 -0.60 6.72
C ASP A 148 13.59 -0.09 7.74
N ARG A 149 13.90 -0.16 9.04
CA ARG A 149 12.96 0.26 10.08
C ARG A 149 12.52 1.72 9.93
N ARG A 150 13.36 2.57 9.34
CA ARG A 150 13.07 3.99 9.07
C ARG A 150 12.07 4.19 7.94
N THR A 151 11.82 3.16 7.12
CA THR A 151 10.79 3.21 6.07
C THR A 151 9.46 2.65 6.54
N PHE A 152 9.35 2.18 7.79
CA PHE A 152 8.10 1.63 8.30
C PHE A 152 7.07 2.74 8.46
N VAL A 153 5.82 2.38 8.14
CA VAL A 153 4.65 3.25 8.29
C VAL A 153 3.71 2.60 9.30
N LEU A 154 3.50 3.26 10.43
CA LEU A 154 2.70 2.76 11.54
C LEU A 154 1.22 3.06 11.32
N SER A 155 0.37 2.04 11.47
CA SER A 155 -1.08 2.17 11.42
C SER A 155 -1.72 2.13 12.80
N GLU A 156 -2.83 2.85 12.97
CA GLU A 156 -3.62 2.80 14.21
C GLU A 156 -4.42 1.48 14.28
N PRO A 157 -4.29 0.69 15.36
CA PRO A 157 -4.99 -0.58 15.49
C PRO A 157 -6.48 -0.36 15.78
N LYS A 158 -7.31 -1.28 15.27
CA LYS A 158 -8.74 -1.30 15.65
C LYS A 158 -8.88 -1.70 17.11
N ARG A 159 -9.60 -0.88 17.89
CA ARG A 159 -9.81 -1.08 19.33
C ARG A 159 -10.91 -2.08 19.70
N THR A 160 -11.59 -2.68 18.72
CA THR A 160 -12.76 -3.55 18.99
C THR A 160 -12.88 -4.66 17.96
N TRP A 161 -13.13 -5.89 18.41
CA TRP A 161 -13.32 -7.08 17.57
C TRP A 161 -14.45 -6.91 16.53
N LYS A 162 -15.55 -6.23 16.90
CA LYS A 162 -16.67 -5.91 15.99
C LYS A 162 -16.26 -5.12 14.74
N LYS A 163 -15.13 -4.40 14.77
CA LYS A 163 -14.62 -3.66 13.61
C LYS A 163 -13.64 -4.48 12.76
N ILE A 164 -13.14 -5.61 13.26
CA ILE A 164 -12.25 -6.52 12.53
C ILE A 164 -13.08 -7.43 11.62
N PHE A 165 -14.25 -7.84 12.09
CA PHE A 165 -15.28 -8.53 11.31
C PHE A 165 -16.53 -7.65 11.21
N PRO A 166 -16.54 -6.60 10.38
CA PRO A 166 -17.82 -6.04 9.97
C PRO A 166 -18.59 -7.18 9.31
N SER A 167 -19.75 -7.51 9.84
CA SER A 167 -20.62 -8.54 9.27
C SER A 167 -20.69 -8.35 7.76
N LYS A 168 -20.22 -9.34 7.01
CA LYS A 168 -20.54 -9.43 5.58
C LYS A 168 -22.04 -9.68 5.52
N VAL A 169 -22.80 -8.63 5.27
CA VAL A 169 -24.19 -8.70 4.79
C VAL A 169 -24.22 -7.88 3.52
#